data_AF-A0A9Q0D1K7-F1
#
_entry.id   AF-A0A9Q0D1K7-F1
#
_cell.length_a   1.000
_cell.length_b   1.000
_cell.length_c   1.000
_cell.angle_alpha   90.00
_cell.angle_beta   90.00
_cell.angle_gamma   90.00
#
_symmetry.space_group_name_H-M   'P 1'
#
loop_
_entity.id
_entity.type
_entity.pdbx_description
1 polymer ?
#
loop_
_entity_poly.entity_id
_entity_poly.type
_entity_poly.pdbx_seq_one_letter_code
_entity_poly.pdbx_strand_id
1 'polypeptide(L)'
;MKVSLIPQLVLLCSGLALSNLASSSPSSTPLPQSTTGTVLTARRPTNVIFHPSTGTCVLRTNQNRAVRLGQCNESDAWDYTPQKFLIVKGTYFCLQAVGSNEPAMLSIICTESDSQWDMNSSSNSDAKTRVATNLEKGDSLCLAVGHDDILFTSPCLSSDAQLFEFTTKDKVQALG
;
A
#
# COMPACT_ATOMS: atom_id res chain seq x y z
N MET A 1 -29.29 -2.64 43.72
CA MET A 1 -28.35 -2.72 44.86
C MET A 1 -27.62 -4.05 44.80
N LYS A 2 -26.36 -4.05 44.35
CA LYS A 2 -25.32 -4.98 44.81
C LYS A 2 -23.97 -4.36 44.47
N VAL A 3 -23.24 -4.05 45.52
CA VAL A 3 -21.94 -3.39 45.57
C VAL A 3 -20.85 -4.47 45.53
N SER A 4 -19.60 -4.04 45.33
CA SER A 4 -18.33 -4.72 45.62
C SER A 4 -17.65 -5.50 44.49
N LEU A 5 -16.33 -5.44 44.31
CA LEU A 5 -15.26 -4.63 44.95
C LEU A 5 -13.99 -4.77 44.09
N ILE A 6 -13.27 -3.67 43.87
CA ILE A 6 -11.91 -3.65 43.32
C ILE A 6 -10.92 -3.98 44.45
N PRO A 7 -9.81 -4.71 44.19
CA PRO A 7 -8.61 -4.56 44.98
C PRO A 7 -7.48 -3.95 44.15
N GLN A 8 -7.06 -2.75 44.55
CA GLN A 8 -5.78 -2.17 44.17
C GLN A 8 -4.66 -2.91 44.91
N LEU A 9 -3.59 -3.27 44.19
CA LEU A 9 -2.33 -3.65 44.82
C LEU A 9 -1.33 -2.51 44.62
N VAL A 10 -1.29 -1.64 45.62
CA VAL A 10 -0.17 -0.72 45.87
C VAL A 10 0.81 -1.49 46.75
N LEU A 11 1.99 -1.82 46.23
CA LEU A 11 3.11 -2.29 47.05
C LEU A 11 4.20 -1.22 47.04
N LEU A 12 4.17 -0.38 48.07
CA LEU A 12 5.34 0.39 48.54
C LEU A 12 6.26 -0.56 49.32
N CYS A 13 7.56 -0.27 49.24
CA CYS A 13 8.65 -0.45 50.23
C CYS A 13 9.93 -0.76 49.43
N SER A 14 11.09 -0.15 49.63
CA SER A 14 11.56 0.87 50.56
C SER A 14 13.01 1.12 50.14
N GLY A 15 13.43 2.37 49.99
CA GLY A 15 14.84 2.69 49.82
C GLY A 15 15.61 2.46 51.11
N LEU A 16 16.83 1.92 51.03
CA LEU A 16 17.88 2.07 52.05
C LEU A 16 19.27 1.85 51.40
N ALA A 17 20.04 2.94 51.43
CA ALA A 17 21.48 3.14 51.53
C ALA A 17 22.53 2.09 51.04
N LEU A 18 23.36 2.59 50.12
CA LEU A 18 24.84 2.59 50.08
C LEU A 18 25.62 1.44 50.77
N SER A 19 26.33 0.68 49.94
CA SER A 19 27.62 0.08 50.31
C SER A 19 28.60 0.19 49.14
N ASN A 20 29.64 1.02 49.33
CA ASN A 20 30.84 1.09 48.50
C ASN A 20 31.56 -0.26 48.52
N LEU A 21 31.73 -0.89 47.36
CA LEU A 21 32.80 -1.86 47.16
C LEU A 21 33.75 -1.28 46.11
N ALA A 22 34.99 -1.04 46.55
CA ALA A 22 36.11 -0.69 45.69
C ALA A 22 36.36 -1.81 44.69
N SER A 23 36.21 -1.52 43.40
CA SER A 23 36.57 -2.40 42.30
C SER A 23 37.79 -1.83 41.58
N SER A 24 38.91 -2.52 41.76
CA SER A 24 40.16 -2.33 41.04
C SER A 24 39.95 -2.33 39.52
N SER A 25 40.54 -1.33 38.85
CA SER A 25 40.50 -1.17 37.39
C SER A 25 41.16 -2.35 36.66
N PRO A 26 40.49 -2.96 35.65
CA PRO A 26 41.17 -3.62 34.56
C PRO A 26 41.41 -2.60 33.44
N SER A 27 42.67 -2.38 33.10
CA SER A 27 43.11 -1.67 31.90
C SER A 27 42.57 -2.38 30.65
N SER A 28 41.53 -1.83 30.03
CA SER A 28 41.06 -2.25 28.71
C SER A 28 41.70 -1.38 27.63
N THR A 29 42.49 -2.04 26.78
CA THR A 29 43.05 -1.55 25.54
C THR A 29 41.96 -1.00 24.61
N PRO A 30 42.22 0.07 23.82
CA PRO A 30 41.25 0.57 22.85
C PRO A 30 41.04 -0.48 21.75
N LEU A 31 39.80 -0.94 21.56
CA LEU A 31 39.44 -1.65 20.34
C LEU A 31 39.60 -0.71 19.15
N PRO A 32 40.09 -1.20 17.98
CA PRO A 32 40.07 -0.41 16.76
C PRO A 32 38.62 -0.05 16.43
N GLN A 33 38.37 1.25 16.20
CA GLN A 33 37.07 1.75 15.74
C GLN A 33 36.73 1.06 14.42
N SER A 34 35.88 0.04 14.51
CA SER A 34 35.29 -0.59 13.34
C SER A 34 34.40 0.44 12.66
N THR A 35 34.75 0.73 11.42
CA THR A 35 34.11 1.66 10.50
C THR A 35 32.59 1.57 10.62
N THR A 36 31.95 2.73 10.76
CA THR A 36 30.50 2.92 10.70
C THR A 36 29.98 2.38 9.36
N GLY A 37 29.70 1.08 9.30
CA GLY A 37 28.94 0.49 8.22
C GLY A 37 27.50 0.93 8.41
N THR A 38 27.07 1.95 7.66
CA THR A 38 25.65 2.29 7.55
C THR A 38 24.91 1.03 7.13
N VAL A 39 24.17 0.42 8.05
CA VAL A 39 23.26 -0.68 7.73
C VAL A 39 22.16 -0.08 6.87
N LEU A 40 22.34 -0.15 5.56
CA LEU A 40 21.27 0.11 4.60
C LEU A 40 20.30 -1.05 4.73
N THR A 41 19.22 -0.88 5.47
CA THR A 41 18.12 -1.84 5.44
C THR A 41 17.54 -1.82 4.03
N ALA A 42 17.89 -2.81 3.21
CA ALA A 42 17.35 -2.96 1.87
C ALA A 42 15.82 -3.03 1.97
N ARG A 43 15.15 -1.95 1.54
CA ARG A 43 13.69 -1.88 1.54
C ARG A 43 13.20 -2.79 0.43
N ARG A 44 12.29 -3.71 0.73
CA ARG A 44 11.71 -4.57 -0.31
C ARG A 44 11.04 -3.67 -1.37
N PRO A 45 11.27 -3.92 -2.68
CA PRO A 45 10.58 -3.19 -3.73
C PRO A 45 9.07 -3.26 -3.51
N THR A 46 8.40 -2.13 -3.70
CA THR A 46 6.95 -2.03 -3.59
C THR A 46 6.35 -1.81 -4.97
N ASN A 47 5.24 -2.47 -5.26
CA ASN A 47 4.57 -2.28 -6.53
C ASN A 47 3.71 -1.01 -6.51
N VAL A 48 3.52 -0.44 -7.68
CA VAL A 48 2.61 0.66 -7.99
C VAL A 48 1.75 0.26 -9.19
N ILE A 49 0.59 0.90 -9.33
CA ILE A 49 -0.22 0.82 -10.54
C ILE A 49 0.12 2.05 -11.38
N PHE A 50 0.89 1.83 -12.44
CA PHE A 50 1.40 2.86 -13.33
C PHE A 50 0.48 3.02 -14.55
N HIS A 51 0.23 4.25 -14.98
CA HIS A 51 -0.50 4.56 -16.20
C HIS A 51 0.47 5.08 -17.27
N PRO A 52 0.85 4.26 -18.27
CA PRO A 52 1.95 4.58 -19.17
C PRO A 52 1.76 5.82 -20.03
N SER A 53 0.53 6.11 -20.48
CA SER A 53 0.27 7.22 -21.38
C SER A 53 0.37 8.59 -20.69
N THR A 54 0.18 8.66 -19.37
CA THR A 54 0.33 9.90 -18.59
C THR A 54 1.65 9.97 -17.82
N GLY A 55 2.37 8.85 -17.68
CA GLY A 55 3.59 8.78 -16.88
C GLY A 55 3.34 8.92 -15.37
N THR A 56 2.11 8.70 -14.91
CA THR A 56 1.68 8.89 -13.52
C THR A 56 1.17 7.59 -12.89
N CYS A 57 1.05 7.54 -11.58
CA CYS A 57 0.63 6.35 -10.82
C CYS A 57 -0.64 6.59 -10.04
N VAL A 58 -1.36 5.51 -9.73
CA VAL A 58 -2.56 5.54 -8.89
C VAL A 58 -2.19 5.93 -7.45
N LEU A 59 -2.88 6.95 -6.93
CA LEU A 59 -2.79 7.50 -5.59
C LEU A 59 -4.14 7.37 -4.89
N ARG A 60 -4.11 7.16 -3.56
CA ARG A 60 -5.30 7.36 -2.74
C ARG A 60 -5.60 8.85 -2.58
N THR A 61 -6.88 9.20 -2.51
CA THR A 61 -7.30 10.52 -2.04
C THR A 61 -7.71 10.47 -0.56
N ASN A 62 -7.42 11.55 0.17
CA ASN A 62 -7.79 11.64 1.59
C ASN A 62 -9.26 12.04 1.80
N GLN A 63 -9.95 12.55 0.78
CA GLN A 63 -11.20 13.30 0.96
C GLN A 63 -12.45 12.50 0.59
N ASN A 64 -12.38 11.56 -0.35
CA ASN A 64 -13.58 10.90 -0.88
C ASN A 64 -13.40 9.41 -1.18
N ARG A 65 -12.33 8.78 -0.70
CA ARG A 65 -11.95 7.37 -1.00
C ARG A 65 -11.78 7.05 -2.49
N ALA A 66 -11.99 8.00 -3.39
CA ALA A 66 -11.68 7.80 -4.79
C ALA A 66 -10.18 7.63 -4.96
N VAL A 67 -9.79 7.05 -6.08
CA VAL A 67 -8.40 7.03 -6.52
C VAL A 67 -8.21 7.99 -7.69
N ARG A 68 -7.02 8.58 -7.76
CA ARG A 68 -6.62 9.48 -8.84
C ARG A 68 -5.22 9.14 -9.32
N LEU A 69 -4.80 9.69 -10.46
CA LEU A 69 -3.41 9.68 -10.85
C LEU A 69 -2.63 10.81 -10.19
N GLY A 70 -1.32 10.61 -10.05
CA GLY A 70 -0.36 11.64 -9.66
C GLY A 70 1.07 11.11 -9.67
N GLN A 71 1.99 11.82 -9.03
CA GLN A 71 3.40 11.46 -9.09
C GLN A 71 3.68 10.10 -8.45
N CYS A 72 4.47 9.25 -9.11
CA CYS A 72 4.73 7.89 -8.64
C CYS A 72 5.50 7.82 -7.32
N ASN A 73 6.28 8.84 -6.96
CA ASN A 73 6.93 8.96 -5.65
C ASN A 73 5.91 9.11 -4.49
N GLU A 74 4.75 9.70 -4.75
CA GLU A 74 3.63 9.84 -3.81
C GLU A 74 2.72 8.60 -3.76
N SER A 75 2.85 7.69 -4.73
CA SER A 75 2.03 6.49 -4.82
C SER A 75 2.25 5.56 -3.64
N ASP A 76 1.13 5.11 -3.08
CA ASP A 76 1.07 4.04 -2.11
C ASP A 76 1.62 2.74 -2.72
N ALA A 77 2.09 1.85 -1.85
CA ALA A 77 2.44 0.51 -2.27
C ALA A 77 1.16 -0.32 -2.47
N TRP A 78 1.08 -1.07 -3.56
CA TRP A 78 -0.04 -1.95 -3.87
C TRP A 78 0.38 -3.42 -3.84
N ASP A 79 -0.51 -4.28 -3.38
CA ASP A 79 -0.41 -5.73 -3.47
C ASP A 79 -1.58 -6.26 -4.31
N TYR A 80 -1.34 -7.28 -5.14
CA TYR A 80 -2.37 -7.99 -5.88
C TYR A 80 -2.49 -9.41 -5.32
N THR A 81 -3.64 -9.73 -4.72
CA THR A 81 -3.82 -10.99 -4.00
C THR A 81 -4.17 -12.16 -4.94
N PRO A 82 -4.03 -13.43 -4.49
CA PRO A 82 -4.52 -14.58 -5.24
C PRO A 82 -6.03 -14.56 -5.51
N GLN A 83 -6.81 -13.89 -4.66
CA GLN A 83 -8.25 -13.64 -4.85
C GLN A 83 -8.52 -12.49 -5.84
N LYS A 84 -7.47 -11.95 -6.45
CA LYS A 84 -7.46 -10.86 -7.42
C LYS A 84 -7.96 -9.53 -6.86
N PHE A 85 -7.65 -9.25 -5.60
CA PHE A 85 -7.90 -7.95 -5.00
C PHE A 85 -6.67 -7.05 -5.14
N LEU A 86 -6.89 -5.82 -5.58
CA LEU A 86 -5.89 -4.75 -5.57
C LEU A 86 -5.95 -4.05 -4.21
N ILE A 87 -4.99 -4.34 -3.34
CA ILE A 87 -4.96 -3.87 -1.94
C ILE A 87 -3.86 -2.85 -1.75
N VAL A 88 -4.16 -1.79 -1.01
CA VAL A 88 -3.15 -0.83 -0.55
C VAL A 88 -2.37 -1.44 0.61
N LYS A 89 -1.09 -1.71 0.38
CA LYS A 89 -0.19 -2.44 1.26
C LYS A 89 -0.12 -1.82 2.66
N GLY A 90 -0.24 -2.67 3.67
CA GLY A 90 -0.25 -2.24 5.08
C GLY A 90 -1.58 -1.63 5.53
N THR A 91 -2.63 -1.74 4.71
CA THR A 91 -3.99 -1.31 5.04
C THR A 91 -5.01 -2.40 4.68
N TYR A 92 -6.27 -2.17 5.01
CA TYR A 92 -7.39 -3.02 4.59
C TYR A 92 -8.10 -2.50 3.34
N PHE A 93 -7.60 -1.43 2.73
CA PHE A 93 -8.26 -0.82 1.58
C PHE A 93 -8.00 -1.62 0.31
N CYS A 94 -9.06 -2.05 -0.36
CA CYS A 94 -9.03 -2.57 -1.72
C CYS A 94 -9.71 -1.63 -2.70
N LEU A 95 -9.30 -1.72 -3.96
CA LEU A 95 -9.97 -1.04 -5.06
C LEU A 95 -11.34 -1.70 -5.34
N GLN A 96 -12.38 -0.89 -5.41
CA GLN A 96 -13.76 -1.27 -5.61
C GLN A 96 -14.33 -0.56 -6.84
N ALA A 97 -15.04 -1.30 -7.67
CA ALA A 97 -15.86 -0.79 -8.75
C ALA A 97 -17.28 -0.53 -8.26
N VAL A 98 -17.70 0.74 -8.25
CA VAL A 98 -19.04 1.13 -7.79
C VAL A 98 -20.09 0.86 -8.87
N GLY A 99 -19.75 1.14 -10.12
CA GLY A 99 -20.67 1.05 -11.26
C GLY A 99 -20.07 1.57 -12.55
N SER A 100 -20.81 1.40 -13.65
CA SER A 100 -20.39 1.95 -14.95
C SER A 100 -20.45 3.49 -14.93
N ASN A 101 -19.36 4.10 -15.40
CA ASN A 101 -19.08 5.54 -15.40
C ASN A 101 -19.04 6.19 -14.00
N GLU A 102 -18.82 5.40 -12.95
CA GLU A 102 -18.65 5.88 -11.58
C GLU A 102 -17.17 5.87 -11.17
N PRO A 103 -16.74 6.76 -10.25
CA PRO A 103 -15.39 6.75 -9.72
C PRO A 103 -15.04 5.40 -9.10
N ALA A 104 -13.82 4.93 -9.34
CA ALA A 104 -13.27 3.79 -8.62
C ALA A 104 -12.93 4.22 -7.19
N MET A 105 -13.36 3.42 -6.21
CA MET A 105 -13.28 3.78 -4.79
C MET A 105 -12.41 2.80 -4.01
N LEU A 106 -12.01 3.20 -2.81
CA LEU A 106 -11.40 2.34 -1.82
C LEU A 106 -12.45 1.86 -0.81
N SER A 107 -12.52 0.56 -0.62
CA SER A 107 -13.38 -0.08 0.38
C SER A 107 -12.55 -0.85 1.40
N ILE A 108 -13.08 -0.99 2.62
CA ILE A 108 -12.54 -1.92 3.63
C ILE A 108 -13.17 -3.31 3.46
N ILE A 109 -14.37 -3.36 2.88
CA ILE A 109 -15.11 -4.59 2.61
C ILE A 109 -14.83 -4.95 1.16
N CYS A 110 -13.97 -5.95 0.95
CA CYS A 110 -13.60 -6.45 -0.37
C CYS A 110 -14.44 -7.69 -0.68
N THR A 111 -15.32 -7.60 -1.68
CA THR A 111 -16.13 -8.73 -2.12
C THR A 111 -15.78 -9.11 -3.55
N GLU A 112 -15.99 -10.38 -3.88
CA GLU A 112 -15.73 -10.88 -5.24
C GLU A 112 -16.62 -10.22 -6.30
N SER A 113 -17.76 -9.66 -5.88
CA SER A 113 -18.76 -9.02 -6.74
C SER A 113 -18.37 -7.65 -7.29
N ASP A 114 -17.47 -6.93 -6.62
CA ASP A 114 -17.15 -5.53 -6.96
C ASP A 114 -15.67 -5.14 -6.75
N SER A 115 -14.89 -5.99 -6.10
CA SER A 115 -13.49 -5.69 -5.74
C SER A 115 -12.51 -6.68 -6.38
N GLN A 116 -13.00 -7.62 -7.19
CA GLN A 116 -12.18 -8.57 -7.96
C GLN A 116 -11.76 -7.95 -9.31
N TRP A 117 -10.46 -7.94 -9.59
CA TRP A 117 -9.89 -7.33 -10.79
C TRP A 117 -9.05 -8.32 -11.59
N ASP A 118 -9.49 -8.64 -12.80
CA ASP A 118 -8.70 -9.37 -13.78
C ASP A 118 -7.70 -8.44 -14.46
N MET A 119 -6.41 -8.72 -14.25
CA MET A 119 -5.32 -8.10 -15.02
C MET A 119 -5.10 -8.90 -16.31
N ASN A 120 -5.77 -8.50 -17.40
CA ASN A 120 -5.60 -9.15 -18.70
C ASN A 120 -4.54 -8.42 -19.55
N SER A 121 -3.49 -9.13 -19.94
CA SER A 121 -2.47 -8.56 -20.82
C SER A 121 -3.11 -8.11 -22.14
N SER A 122 -2.86 -6.87 -22.58
CA SER A 122 -3.44 -6.35 -23.83
C SER A 122 -2.73 -6.87 -25.08
N SER A 123 -1.50 -7.41 -24.97
CA SER A 123 -0.76 -8.09 -26.04
C SER A 123 0.47 -8.83 -25.49
N ASN A 124 1.05 -9.77 -26.25
CA ASN A 124 2.17 -10.62 -25.81
C ASN A 124 3.55 -9.90 -25.78
N SER A 125 3.62 -8.59 -26.01
CA SER A 125 4.88 -7.83 -26.08
C SER A 125 4.98 -6.64 -25.13
N ASP A 126 3.86 -6.13 -24.61
CA ASP A 126 3.84 -4.94 -23.76
C ASP A 126 3.44 -5.35 -22.34
N ALA A 127 4.15 -4.86 -21.32
CA ALA A 127 3.82 -5.11 -19.91
C ALA A 127 2.47 -4.47 -19.47
N LYS A 128 1.73 -3.91 -20.42
CA LYS A 128 0.47 -3.20 -20.27
C LYS A 128 -0.67 -4.19 -20.16
N THR A 129 -1.52 -3.97 -19.17
CA THR A 129 -2.65 -4.82 -18.84
C THR A 129 -3.88 -3.95 -18.70
N ARG A 130 -5.05 -4.48 -19.08
CA ARG A 130 -6.31 -3.84 -18.70
C ARG A 130 -6.67 -4.39 -17.33
N VAL A 131 -7.18 -3.51 -16.47
CA VAL A 131 -7.63 -3.84 -15.13
C VAL A 131 -9.15 -3.94 -15.20
N ALA A 132 -9.67 -5.15 -15.38
CA ALA A 132 -11.07 -5.42 -15.67
C ALA A 132 -11.80 -6.05 -14.48
N THR A 133 -13.11 -5.85 -14.37
CA THR A 133 -13.97 -6.47 -13.36
C THR A 133 -15.31 -6.81 -13.98
N ASN A 134 -16.03 -7.77 -13.40
CA ASN A 134 -17.39 -8.12 -13.81
C ASN A 134 -18.30 -7.91 -12.61
N LEU A 135 -19.17 -6.91 -12.69
CA LEU A 135 -20.18 -6.69 -11.66
C LEU A 135 -21.28 -7.75 -11.76
N GLU A 136 -21.97 -8.04 -10.65
CA GLU A 136 -23.05 -9.06 -10.59
C GLU A 136 -24.15 -8.87 -11.65
N LYS A 137 -24.34 -7.65 -12.15
CA LYS A 137 -25.31 -7.33 -13.21
C LYS A 137 -24.86 -7.74 -14.61
N GLY A 138 -23.67 -8.33 -14.76
CA GLY A 138 -23.11 -8.80 -16.02
C GLY A 138 -22.31 -7.74 -16.81
N ASP A 139 -22.14 -6.55 -16.25
CA ASP A 139 -21.35 -5.48 -16.88
C ASP A 139 -19.85 -5.77 -16.69
N SER A 140 -19.14 -6.02 -17.79
CA SER A 140 -17.68 -6.07 -17.80
C SER A 140 -17.12 -4.65 -17.92
N LEU A 141 -16.48 -4.19 -16.85
CA LEU A 141 -15.96 -2.84 -16.72
C LEU A 141 -14.44 -2.87 -16.63
N CYS A 142 -13.80 -1.84 -17.14
CA CYS A 142 -12.37 -1.61 -17.05
C CYS A 142 -12.11 -0.33 -16.27
N LEU A 143 -11.04 -0.34 -15.49
CA LEU A 143 -10.48 0.86 -14.91
C LEU A 143 -10.03 1.80 -16.04
N ALA A 144 -10.35 3.07 -15.90
CA ALA A 144 -10.07 4.09 -16.89
C ALA A 144 -9.65 5.40 -16.22
N VAL A 145 -8.86 6.21 -16.93
CA VAL A 145 -8.48 7.56 -16.52
C VAL A 145 -9.48 8.57 -17.07
N GLY A 146 -10.11 9.32 -16.16
CA GLY A 146 -11.14 10.31 -16.48
C GLY A 146 -10.61 11.75 -16.48
N HIS A 147 -11.55 12.69 -16.37
CA HIS A 147 -11.21 14.09 -16.15
C HIS A 147 -10.60 14.30 -14.75
N ASP A 148 -9.81 15.37 -14.59
CA ASP A 148 -9.13 15.73 -13.34
C ASP A 148 -8.28 14.59 -12.74
N ASP A 149 -7.75 13.70 -13.60
CA ASP A 149 -6.96 12.53 -13.23
C ASP A 149 -7.69 11.52 -12.33
N ILE A 150 -9.01 11.63 -12.17
CA ILE A 150 -9.80 10.70 -11.35
C ILE A 150 -9.98 9.39 -12.12
N LEU A 151 -9.73 8.26 -11.44
CA LEU A 151 -10.01 6.96 -12.06
C LEU A 151 -11.48 6.58 -11.87
N PHE A 152 -12.06 6.00 -12.91
CA PHE A 152 -13.44 5.56 -12.95
C PHE A 152 -13.52 4.19 -13.63
N THR A 153 -14.66 3.52 -13.50
CA THR A 153 -14.94 2.28 -14.22
C THR A 153 -15.83 2.56 -15.42
N SER A 154 -15.48 2.03 -16.59
CA SER A 154 -16.26 2.19 -17.83
C SER A 154 -16.27 0.91 -18.65
N PRO A 155 -17.15 0.78 -19.65
CA PRO A 155 -17.07 -0.35 -20.57
C PRO A 155 -15.66 -0.52 -21.14
N CYS A 156 -15.23 -1.77 -21.29
CA CYS A 156 -13.89 -2.08 -21.76
C CYS A 156 -13.72 -1.70 -23.25
N LEU A 157 -12.87 -0.69 -23.52
CA LEU A 157 -12.51 -0.20 -24.87
C LEU A 157 -11.02 -0.37 -25.16
N SER A 158 -10.64 -0.50 -26.43
CA SER A 158 -9.23 -0.47 -26.85
C SER A 158 -8.67 0.95 -26.82
N SER A 159 -8.39 1.47 -25.63
CA SER A 159 -7.90 2.82 -25.39
C SER A 159 -6.72 2.81 -24.41
N ASP A 160 -5.72 3.64 -24.66
CA ASP A 160 -4.56 3.82 -23.77
C ASP A 160 -4.96 4.36 -22.40
N ALA A 161 -6.13 5.02 -22.27
CA ALA A 161 -6.67 5.48 -21.00
C ALA A 161 -7.12 4.32 -20.07
N GLN A 162 -7.19 3.10 -20.60
CA GLN A 162 -7.57 1.88 -19.86
C GLN A 162 -6.40 0.88 -19.74
N LEU A 163 -5.18 1.31 -20.05
CA LEU A 163 -3.98 0.47 -19.96
C LEU A 163 -3.13 0.88 -18.76
N PHE A 164 -2.79 -0.10 -17.94
CA PHE A 164 -1.98 0.09 -16.74
C PHE A 164 -0.83 -0.92 -16.70
N GLU A 165 0.18 -0.65 -15.88
CA GLU A 165 1.25 -1.59 -15.57
C GLU A 165 1.33 -1.78 -14.07
N PHE A 166 1.25 -3.03 -13.62
CA PHE A 166 1.53 -3.37 -12.24
C PHE A 166 3.02 -3.69 -12.12
N THR A 167 3.79 -2.75 -11.57
CA THR A 167 5.26 -2.78 -11.64
C THR A 167 5.90 -2.25 -10.37
N THR A 168 7.19 -2.48 -10.17
CA THR A 168 7.92 -1.92 -9.02
C THR A 168 8.14 -0.42 -9.17
N LYS A 169 8.06 0.29 -8.04
CA LYS A 169 8.29 1.74 -7.96
C LYS A 169 9.65 2.14 -8.52
N ASP A 170 10.70 1.37 -8.22
CA ASP A 170 12.07 1.61 -8.70
C ASP A 170 12.17 1.54 -10.23
N LYS A 171 11.40 0.63 -10.88
CA LYS A 171 11.39 0.50 -12.34
C LYS A 171 10.76 1.72 -13.00
N VAL A 172 9.73 2.32 -12.40
CA VAL A 172 9.10 3.54 -12.93
C VAL A 172 10.01 4.76 -12.76
N GLN A 173 10.73 4.84 -11.65
CA GLN A 173 11.68 5.94 -11.38
C GLN A 173 12.91 5.93 -12.30
N ALA A 174 13.27 4.76 -12.86
CA ALA A 174 14.34 4.64 -13.85
C ALA A 174 13.95 5.13 -15.26
N LEU A 175 12.68 5.46 -15.50
CA LEU A 175 12.17 5.96 -16.78
C LEU A 175 12.14 7.50 -16.86
N GLY A 176 12.49 8.20 -15.78
CA GLY A 176 12.49 9.66 -15.66
C GLY A 176 13.88 10.27 -15.54
#